data_AF-A0A8H2ZKK3-F1
#
_entry.id   AF-A0A8H2ZKK3-F1
#
_cell.length_a   1.000
_cell.length_b   1.000
_cell.length_c   1.000
_cell.angle_alpha   90.00
_cell.angle_beta   90.00
_cell.angle_gamma   90.00
#
_symmetry.space_group_name_H-M   'P 1'
#
loop_
_entity.id
_entity.type
_entity.pdbx_description
1 polymer ?
#
loop_
_entity_poly.entity_id
_entity_poly.type
_entity_poly.pdbx_seq_one_letter_code
_entity_poly.pdbx_strand_id
1 'polypeptide(L)'
;MELYGYLIVLLIIVAFIALLPLISGVGGFNKGDGTTEGKNKATINFKLKEDQDNKGKSSTFANSHKFAVDNKTGLKRRVIGKYDNDPNSFDYDLNELIDEDANEERKIQEDRYASFKGKEEELYDELA
;
A
#
# COMPACT_ATOMS: atom_id res chain seq x y z
N MET A 1 -24.78 -35.66 31.72
CA MET A 1 -25.03 -34.98 30.43
C MET A 1 -24.32 -33.65 30.35
N GLU A 2 -24.38 -32.81 31.39
CA GLU A 2 -23.76 -31.47 31.37
C GLU A 2 -22.22 -31.51 31.32
N LEU A 3 -21.56 -32.32 32.16
CA LEU A 3 -20.10 -32.48 32.15
C LEU A 3 -19.56 -32.96 30.79
N TYR A 4 -20.30 -33.84 30.12
CA TYR A 4 -19.94 -34.36 28.81
C TYR A 4 -20.05 -33.29 27.72
N GLY A 5 -21.06 -32.42 27.82
CA GLY A 5 -21.20 -31.24 26.96
C GLY A 5 -20.02 -30.28 27.12
N TYR A 6 -19.61 -29.98 28.34
CA TYR A 6 -18.44 -29.13 28.60
C TYR A 6 -17.14 -29.75 28.04
N LEU A 7 -16.95 -31.06 28.17
CA LEU A 7 -15.80 -31.77 27.59
C LEU A 7 -15.77 -31.68 26.05
N ILE A 8 -16.92 -31.82 25.39
CA ILE A 8 -17.02 -31.69 23.93
C ILE A 8 -16.69 -30.27 23.49
N VAL A 9 -17.26 -29.26 24.14
CA VAL A 9 -16.99 -27.85 23.81
C VAL A 9 -15.52 -27.50 24.02
N LEU A 10 -14.91 -27.98 25.12
CA LEU A 10 -13.49 -27.80 25.37
C LEU A 10 -12.62 -28.44 24.29
N LEU A 11 -12.99 -29.64 23.81
CA LEU A 11 -12.28 -30.32 22.72
C LEU A 11 -12.36 -29.51 21.42
N ILE A 12 -13.53 -28.95 21.10
CA ILE A 12 -13.70 -28.08 19.93
C ILE A 12 -12.81 -26.84 20.01
N ILE A 13 -12.79 -26.16 21.17
CA ILE A 13 -11.95 -24.96 21.37
C ILE A 13 -10.47 -25.30 21.18
N VAL A 14 -9.99 -26.40 21.76
CA VAL A 14 -8.60 -26.85 21.61
C VAL A 14 -8.27 -27.18 20.15
N ALA A 15 -9.19 -27.82 19.42
CA ALA A 15 -9.02 -28.11 18.01
C ALA A 15 -8.86 -26.83 17.18
N PHE A 16 -9.67 -25.80 17.44
CA PHE A 16 -9.55 -24.50 16.76
C PHE A 16 -8.22 -23.81 17.06
N ILE A 17 -7.76 -23.78 18.31
CA ILE A 17 -6.47 -23.17 18.67
C ILE A 17 -5.31 -23.89 17.97
N ALA A 18 -5.39 -25.21 17.78
CA ALA A 18 -4.37 -25.98 17.08
C ALA A 18 -4.43 -25.80 15.54
N LEU A 19 -5.63 -25.67 14.98
CA LEU A 19 -5.84 -25.55 13.52
C LEU A 19 -5.65 -24.13 13.00
N LEU A 20 -5.96 -23.10 13.80
CA LEU A 20 -5.86 -21.69 13.39
C LEU A 20 -4.45 -21.30 12.94
N PRO A 21 -3.35 -21.65 13.64
CA PRO A 21 -2.00 -21.34 13.18
C PRO A 21 -1.63 -22.03 11.86
N LEU A 22 -2.15 -23.24 11.63
CA LEU A 22 -1.91 -24.02 10.41
C LEU A 22 -2.61 -23.41 9.19
N ILE A 23 -3.85 -22.93 9.37
CA ILE A 23 -4.63 -22.27 8.30
C ILE A 23 -4.18 -20.82 8.09
N SER A 24 -3.83 -20.12 9.16
CA SER A 24 -3.45 -18.70 9.14
C SER A 24 -2.09 -18.44 8.46
N GLY A 25 -1.29 -19.47 8.21
CA GLY A 25 -0.01 -19.33 7.51
C GLY A 25 1.04 -18.50 8.26
N VAL A 26 0.83 -18.26 9.56
CA VAL A 26 1.68 -17.41 10.43
C VAL A 26 3.09 -18.00 10.67
N GLY A 27 3.37 -19.20 10.16
CA GLY A 27 4.67 -19.86 10.24
C GLY A 27 5.32 -20.22 8.89
N GLY A 28 4.82 -19.70 7.78
CA GLY A 28 5.26 -20.04 6.42
C GLY A 28 6.64 -19.48 6.03
N PHE A 29 7.70 -19.81 6.77
CA PHE A 29 9.06 -19.69 6.25
C PHE A 29 9.31 -20.83 5.27
N ASN A 30 9.12 -20.56 3.98
CA ASN A 30 9.69 -21.36 2.90
C ASN A 30 11.21 -21.30 3.03
N LYS A 31 11.79 -22.17 3.87
CA LYS A 31 13.22 -22.48 3.83
C LYS A 31 13.42 -23.22 2.52
N GLY A 32 13.74 -22.48 1.45
CA GLY A 32 14.14 -23.06 0.19
C GLY A 32 15.25 -24.06 0.47
N ASP A 33 15.05 -25.30 0.01
CA ASP A 33 16.06 -26.33 0.04
C ASP A 33 17.27 -25.84 -0.76
N GLY A 34 18.25 -25.30 -0.04
CA GLY A 34 19.56 -24.99 -0.57
C GLY A 34 20.28 -26.30 -0.82
N THR A 35 20.04 -26.90 -1.98
CA THR A 35 20.93 -27.89 -2.55
C THR A 35 22.31 -27.25 -2.70
N THR A 36 23.22 -27.65 -1.83
CA THR A 36 24.64 -27.42 -1.95
C THR A 36 25.17 -28.10 -3.21
N GLU A 37 25.21 -27.40 -4.32
CA GLU A 37 26.15 -27.68 -5.41
C GLU A 37 26.77 -26.38 -5.90
N GLY A 38 28.11 -26.35 -5.87
CA GLY A 38 28.89 -25.14 -6.02
C GLY A 38 28.83 -24.52 -7.40
N LYS A 39 29.14 -23.22 -7.44
CA LYS A 39 30.08 -22.60 -8.37
C LYS A 39 30.19 -21.10 -8.07
N ASN A 40 31.43 -20.70 -7.80
CA ASN A 40 31.98 -19.36 -8.00
C ASN A 40 31.25 -18.21 -7.30
N LYS A 41 31.72 -17.89 -6.08
CA LYS A 41 31.50 -16.60 -5.43
C LYS A 41 32.20 -15.53 -6.27
N ALA A 42 31.53 -15.04 -7.31
CA ALA A 42 31.96 -13.84 -8.02
C ALA A 42 31.82 -12.67 -7.05
N THR A 43 32.95 -12.23 -6.50
CA THR A 43 33.05 -10.97 -5.77
C THR A 43 32.68 -9.85 -6.74
N ILE A 44 31.45 -9.35 -6.62
CA ILE A 44 30.98 -8.21 -7.40
C ILE A 44 31.70 -6.98 -6.86
N ASN A 45 32.84 -6.65 -7.45
CA ASN A 45 33.55 -5.41 -7.19
C ASN A 45 32.74 -4.26 -7.79
N PHE A 46 31.89 -3.63 -6.97
CA PHE A 46 31.23 -2.38 -7.32
C PHE A 46 32.27 -1.25 -7.36
N LYS A 47 32.69 -0.89 -8.58
CA LYS A 47 33.30 0.42 -8.82
C LYS A 47 32.18 1.39 -9.16
N LEU A 48 31.77 2.22 -8.20
CA LEU A 48 30.96 3.40 -8.50
C LEU A 48 31.80 4.31 -9.39
N LYS A 49 31.35 4.54 -10.62
CA LYS A 49 31.77 5.71 -11.38
C LYS A 49 30.87 6.86 -10.95
N GLU A 50 31.48 7.86 -10.33
CA GLU A 50 30.84 9.12 -10.02
C GLU A 50 30.85 9.96 -11.31
N ASP A 51 29.86 9.70 -12.17
CA ASP A 51 29.64 10.55 -13.34
C ASP A 51 28.76 11.73 -12.93
N GLN A 52 29.38 12.90 -13.05
CA GLN A 52 28.79 14.23 -12.95
C GLN A 52 27.52 14.38 -13.81
N ASP A 53 26.67 15.29 -13.36
CA ASP A 53 25.65 16.00 -14.14
C ASP A 53 24.52 15.16 -14.76
N ASN A 54 23.39 15.13 -14.06
CA ASN A 54 22.09 15.28 -14.72
C ASN A 54 21.12 16.03 -13.81
N LYS A 55 21.21 17.37 -13.89
CA LYS A 55 20.15 18.29 -13.49
C LYS A 55 18.86 17.96 -14.26
N GLY A 56 17.77 17.85 -13.52
CA GLY A 56 16.43 18.10 -14.02
C GLY A 56 15.82 16.98 -14.87
N LYS A 57 14.91 16.24 -14.26
CA LYS A 57 13.60 15.89 -14.83
C LYS A 57 12.76 15.22 -13.76
N SER A 58 11.90 16.03 -13.13
CA SER A 58 10.64 15.58 -12.54
C SER A 58 9.94 14.69 -13.57
N SER A 59 9.59 13.49 -13.15
CA SER A 59 8.63 12.68 -13.87
C SER A 59 7.75 12.00 -12.84
N THR A 60 6.64 12.68 -12.58
CA THR A 60 5.35 12.09 -12.24
C THR A 60 5.22 10.75 -12.95
N PHE A 61 5.32 9.64 -12.22
CA PHE A 61 5.06 8.32 -12.76
C PHE A 61 3.87 7.70 -12.04
N ALA A 62 2.69 8.15 -12.48
CA ALA A 62 1.53 7.29 -12.53
C ALA A 62 1.91 5.98 -13.25
N ASN A 63 1.66 4.87 -12.59
CA ASN A 63 1.45 3.52 -13.13
C ASN A 63 2.10 3.19 -14.47
N SER A 64 3.26 2.54 -14.42
CA SER A 64 3.51 1.36 -15.26
C SER A 64 4.71 0.61 -14.72
N HIS A 65 4.52 -0.68 -14.41
CA HIS A 65 5.61 -1.61 -14.14
C HIS A 65 6.49 -1.78 -15.39
N LYS A 66 7.35 -0.80 -15.67
CA LYS A 66 8.31 -0.86 -16.78
C LYS A 66 9.56 -1.55 -16.28
N PHE A 67 9.64 -2.86 -16.45
CA PHE A 67 10.89 -3.60 -16.30
C PHE A 67 12.01 -2.87 -17.06
N ALA A 68 13.06 -2.47 -16.36
CA ALA A 68 14.25 -1.94 -17.01
C ALA A 68 15.03 -3.12 -17.62
N VAL A 69 15.09 -3.19 -18.95
CA VAL A 69 15.88 -4.18 -19.67
C VAL A 69 17.33 -3.74 -19.62
N ASP A 70 18.20 -4.58 -19.07
CA ASP A 70 19.64 -4.31 -19.10
C ASP A 70 20.18 -4.52 -20.52
N ASN A 71 20.73 -3.48 -21.14
CA ASN A 71 21.25 -3.54 -22.51
C ASN A 71 22.41 -4.52 -22.69
N LYS A 72 23.09 -4.91 -21.60
CA LYS A 72 24.22 -5.83 -21.67
C LYS A 72 23.81 -7.29 -21.59
N THR A 73 22.72 -7.59 -20.88
CA THR A 73 22.27 -8.97 -20.61
C THR A 73 20.92 -9.29 -21.24
N GLY A 74 20.16 -8.27 -21.68
CA GLY A 74 18.81 -8.40 -22.23
C GLY A 74 17.76 -8.82 -21.20
N LEU A 75 18.14 -9.05 -19.94
CA LEU A 75 17.25 -9.52 -18.90
C LEU A 75 16.47 -8.35 -18.28
N LYS A 76 15.16 -8.57 -18.10
CA LYS A 76 14.24 -7.65 -17.43
C LYS A 76 14.56 -7.63 -15.94
N ARG A 77 15.12 -6.53 -15.43
CA ARG A 77 15.25 -6.32 -13.99
C ARG A 77 13.92 -5.84 -13.43
N ARG A 78 13.51 -6.43 -12.31
CA ARG A 78 12.44 -5.87 -11.48
C ARG A 78 12.88 -4.48 -11.08
N VAL A 79 12.07 -3.46 -11.38
CA VAL A 79 12.33 -2.09 -10.93
C VAL A 79 12.25 -2.10 -9.42
N ILE A 80 13.42 -2.12 -8.78
CA ILE A 80 13.53 -1.77 -7.37
C ILE A 80 13.16 -0.30 -7.34
N GLY A 81 12.06 0.04 -6.65
CA GLY A 81 11.62 1.42 -6.50
C GLY A 81 12.80 2.27 -6.08
N LYS A 82 13.02 3.39 -6.76
CA LYS A 82 14.08 4.33 -6.38
C LYS A 82 13.67 4.90 -5.04
N TYR A 83 14.28 4.38 -3.97
CA TYR A 83 14.13 4.94 -2.64
C TYR A 83 14.88 6.26 -2.62
N ASP A 84 14.16 7.35 -2.36
CA ASP A 84 14.77 8.64 -2.10
C ASP A 84 15.40 8.59 -0.70
N ASN A 85 16.71 8.83 -0.61
CA ASN A 85 17.44 8.77 0.64
C ASN A 85 17.41 10.10 1.39
N ASP A 86 16.77 11.13 0.84
CA ASP A 86 16.66 12.41 1.50
C ASP A 86 15.50 12.38 2.51
N PRO A 87 15.77 12.38 3.83
CA PRO A 87 14.73 12.38 4.86
C PRO A 87 13.91 13.67 4.89
N ASN A 88 14.30 14.70 4.12
CA ASN A 88 13.54 15.94 3.95
C ASN A 88 12.70 15.95 2.66
N SER A 89 12.77 14.91 1.84
CA SER A 89 11.89 14.70 0.69
C SER A 89 10.57 14.16 1.20
N PHE A 90 9.69 15.08 1.60
CA PHE A 90 8.31 14.76 1.97
C PHE A 90 7.45 14.75 0.72
N ASP A 91 6.56 13.76 0.61
CA ASP A 91 5.58 13.57 -0.45
C ASP A 91 4.31 14.41 -0.26
N TYR A 92 4.28 15.25 0.78
CA TYR A 92 3.17 16.14 1.07
C TYR A 92 3.34 17.47 0.34
N ASP A 93 2.64 17.64 -0.78
CA ASP A 93 2.51 18.94 -1.43
C ASP A 93 1.53 19.81 -0.62
N LEU A 94 2.04 20.79 0.13
CA LEU A 94 1.24 21.65 0.99
C LEU A 94 0.09 22.36 0.24
N ASN A 95 0.31 22.67 -1.03
CA ASN A 95 -0.71 23.27 -1.89
C ASN A 95 -1.84 22.28 -2.21
N GLU A 96 -1.51 21.00 -2.45
CA GLU A 96 -2.51 19.95 -2.69
C GLU A 96 -3.41 19.78 -1.46
N LEU A 97 -2.82 19.80 -0.27
CA LEU A 97 -3.56 19.69 0.99
C LEU A 97 -4.48 20.91 1.22
N ILE A 98 -4.01 22.13 0.94
CA ILE A 98 -4.83 23.34 1.07
C ILE A 98 -6.00 23.32 0.07
N ASP A 99 -5.76 22.87 -1.16
CA ASP A 99 -6.79 22.79 -2.19
C ASP A 99 -7.82 21.69 -1.86
N GLU A 100 -7.42 20.57 -1.26
CA GLU A 100 -8.32 19.53 -0.77
C GLU A 100 -9.25 20.08 0.32
N ASP A 101 -8.69 20.71 1.36
CA ASP A 101 -9.46 21.31 2.46
C ASP A 101 -10.46 22.37 1.96
N ALA A 102 -10.02 23.26 1.07
CA ALA A 102 -10.88 24.31 0.50
C ALA A 102 -12.05 23.73 -0.31
N ASN A 103 -11.82 22.63 -1.02
CA ASN A 103 -12.86 21.97 -1.81
C ASN A 103 -13.87 21.21 -0.92
N GLU A 104 -13.41 20.59 0.16
CA GLU A 104 -14.29 19.95 1.13
C GLU A 104 -15.21 20.96 1.84
N GLU A 105 -14.65 22.08 2.31
CA GLU A 105 -15.46 23.13 2.94
C GLU A 105 -16.55 23.68 2.00
N ARG A 106 -16.21 23.86 0.72
CA ARG A 106 -17.18 24.31 -0.28
C ARG A 106 -18.34 23.33 -0.46
N LYS A 107 -18.06 22.03 -0.55
CA LYS A 107 -19.10 21.00 -0.67
C LYS A 107 -20.03 21.00 0.54
N ILE A 108 -19.47 21.10 1.75
CA ILE A 108 -20.26 21.16 2.99
C ILE A 108 -21.17 22.40 3.00
N GLN A 109 -20.67 23.54 2.52
CA GLN A 109 -21.48 24.76 2.41
C GLN A 109 -22.59 24.63 1.38
N GLU A 110 -22.31 24.03 0.23
CA GLU A 110 -23.29 23.77 -0.83
C GLU A 110 -24.39 22.81 -0.36
N ASP A 111 -24.03 21.71 0.31
CA ASP A 111 -24.97 20.75 0.90
C ASP A 111 -25.84 21.41 1.96
N ARG A 112 -25.23 22.24 2.81
CA ARG A 112 -25.96 23.02 3.82
C ARG A 112 -26.96 23.96 3.15
N TYR A 113 -26.56 24.71 2.13
CA TYR A 113 -27.45 25.63 1.42
C TYR A 113 -28.59 24.89 0.70
N ALA A 114 -28.30 23.77 0.04
CA ALA A 114 -29.28 22.93 -0.61
C ALA A 114 -30.36 22.41 0.38
N SER A 115 -29.95 22.06 1.60
CA SER A 115 -30.88 21.61 2.65
C SER A 115 -31.83 22.69 3.16
N PHE A 116 -31.46 23.97 3.03
CA PHE A 116 -32.34 25.09 3.39
C PHE A 116 -33.26 25.47 2.24
N LYS A 117 -32.78 25.46 0.99
CA LYS A 117 -33.58 25.80 -0.18
C LYS A 117 -34.81 24.88 -0.34
N GLY A 118 -34.64 23.57 -0.16
CA GLY A 118 -35.77 22.63 -0.27
C GLY A 118 -36.87 22.85 0.78
N LYS A 119 -36.49 23.29 1.99
CA LYS A 119 -37.45 23.59 3.07
C LYS A 119 -38.22 24.88 2.85
N GLU A 120 -37.64 25.84 2.15
CA GLU A 120 -38.36 27.07 1.77
C GLU A 120 -39.46 26.74 0.76
N GLU A 121 -39.17 25.92 -0.26
CA GLU A 121 -40.15 25.51 -1.28
C GLU A 121 -41.33 24.74 -0.65
N GLU A 122 -41.08 23.80 0.27
CA GLU A 122 -42.14 23.07 1.00
C GLU A 122 -43.05 24.00 1.83
N LEU A 123 -42.48 25.04 2.46
CA LEU A 123 -43.24 26.01 3.25
C LEU A 123 -44.17 26.88 2.40
N TYR A 124 -43.74 27.24 1.18
CA TYR A 124 -44.59 28.00 0.25
C TYR A 124 -45.73 27.15 -0.32
N ASP A 125 -45.50 25.86 -0.57
CA ASP A 125 -46.52 24.93 -1.02
C ASP A 125 -47.56 24.60 0.07
N GLU A 126 -47.18 24.63 1.36
CA GLU A 126 -48.11 24.44 2.49
C GLU A 126 -49.01 25.66 2.76
N LEU A 127 -48.62 26.84 2.28
CA LEU A 127 -49.32 28.12 2.48
C LEU A 127 -50.26 28.50 1.32
N ALA A 128 -50.23 27.76 0.21
CA ALA A 128 -51.06 27.98 -0.99
C ALA A 128 -52.34 27.11 -0.98
#